data_AF-A0A812RGM7-F1
#
_entry.id   AF-A0A812RGM7-F1
#
_cell.length_a   1.000
_cell.length_b   1.000
_cell.length_c   1.000
_cell.angle_alpha   90.00
_cell.angle_beta   90.00
_cell.angle_gamma   90.00
#
_symmetry.space_group_name_H-M   'P 1'
#
loop_
_entity.id
_entity.type
_entity.pdbx_description
1 polymer ?
#
loop_
_entity_poly.entity_id
_entity_poly.type
_entity_poly.pdbx_seq_one_letter_code
_entity_poly.pdbx_strand_id
1 'polypeptide(L)'
;MTGADEHGQKIAQAAENEGLQPQEICDRYCLGFRALNQRLNVSNDFYVRTTADRHKVVARSVWDICKKKGDIYLDRYEGWYMVREERFITDQEAQEFNFKDPTSGAPLKKMSEPSFFFRLSKYQEKVVKLIEEQPEFIQPAQYRGEILERLKSIEVGARRLWLPSFDAREPPLP
;
A
#
# COMPACT_ATOMS: atom_id res chain seq x y z
N MET A 1 17.51 -12.00 -4.00
CA MET A 1 17.37 -10.59 -3.56
C MET A 1 16.49 -10.54 -2.33
N THR A 2 16.82 -9.69 -1.36
CA THR A 2 15.98 -9.39 -0.18
C THR A 2 16.01 -7.88 0.07
N GLY A 3 15.36 -7.38 1.11
CA GLY A 3 15.33 -5.94 1.37
C GLY A 3 14.47 -5.50 2.54
N ALA A 4 14.31 -4.19 2.64
CA ALA A 4 13.47 -3.53 3.62
C ALA A 4 12.53 -2.52 2.93
N ASP A 5 11.27 -2.52 3.38
CA ASP A 5 10.32 -1.46 3.06
C ASP A 5 10.31 -0.43 4.20
N GLU A 6 10.56 0.81 3.83
CA GLU A 6 10.99 1.89 4.72
C GLU A 6 10.08 3.11 4.67
N HIS A 7 8.94 3.01 3.99
CA HIS A 7 7.94 4.06 3.93
C HIS A 7 6.67 3.69 4.73
N GLY A 8 6.00 4.71 5.26
CA GLY A 8 4.69 4.57 5.89
C GLY A 8 4.59 5.25 7.26
N GLN A 9 3.37 5.60 7.64
CA GLN A 9 3.08 6.33 8.88
C GLN A 9 3.61 5.63 10.14
N LYS A 10 3.60 4.30 10.17
CA LYS A 10 4.10 3.52 11.31
C LYS A 10 5.59 3.77 11.60
N ILE A 11 6.39 3.96 10.55
CA ILE A 11 7.82 4.24 10.68
C ILE A 11 8.02 5.66 11.20
N ALA A 12 7.27 6.64 10.66
CA ALA A 12 7.31 8.02 11.12
C ALA A 12 6.92 8.13 12.60
N GLN A 13 5.84 7.46 13.03
CA GLN A 13 5.40 7.46 14.42
C GLN A 13 6.41 6.80 15.36
N ALA A 14 7.01 5.68 14.95
CA ALA A 14 8.06 5.04 15.74
C ALA A 14 9.27 5.97 15.92
N ALA A 15 9.64 6.72 14.88
CA ALA A 15 10.75 7.66 14.93
C ALA A 15 10.46 8.84 15.86
N GLU A 16 9.25 9.41 15.76
CA GLU A 16 8.79 10.46 16.66
C GLU A 16 8.80 10.01 18.13
N ASN A 17 8.30 8.81 18.42
CA ASN A 17 8.27 8.26 19.78
C ASN A 17 9.66 8.07 20.39
N GLU A 18 10.69 7.86 19.56
CA GLU A 18 12.09 7.73 19.99
C GLU A 18 12.89 9.04 19.88
N GLY A 19 12.28 10.13 19.39
CA GLY A 19 12.97 11.40 19.15
C GLY A 19 14.01 11.34 18.03
N LEU A 20 13.79 10.47 17.03
CA LEU A 20 14.68 10.21 15.91
C LEU A 20 14.05 10.65 14.58
N GLN A 21 14.87 10.81 13.56
CA GLN A 21 14.40 10.93 12.18
C GLN A 21 13.96 9.55 11.64
N PRO A 22 12.93 9.48 10.77
CA PRO A 22 12.48 8.22 10.18
C PRO A 22 13.60 7.41 9.51
N GLN A 23 14.52 8.11 8.84
CA GLN A 23 15.66 7.48 8.17
C GLN A 23 16.60 6.77 9.17
N GLU A 24 16.82 7.34 10.36
CA GLU A 24 17.70 6.75 11.38
C GLU A 24 17.13 5.44 11.91
N ILE A 25 15.81 5.38 12.10
CA ILE A 25 15.10 4.15 12.45
C ILE A 25 15.25 3.10 11.34
N CYS A 26 15.01 3.49 10.08
CA CYS A 26 15.15 2.58 8.94
C CYS A 26 16.58 2.03 8.81
N ASP A 27 17.59 2.90 8.96
CA ASP A 27 19.00 2.51 8.91
C ASP A 27 19.33 1.50 10.02
N ARG A 28 18.88 1.77 11.26
CA ARG A 28 19.07 0.87 12.41
C ARG A 28 18.46 -0.51 12.16
N TYR A 29 17.19 -0.57 11.74
CA TYR A 29 16.52 -1.86 11.51
C TYR A 29 17.11 -2.61 10.31
N CYS A 30 17.51 -1.91 9.24
CA CYS A 30 18.20 -2.53 8.10
C CYS A 30 19.50 -3.21 8.51
N LEU A 31 20.29 -2.60 9.40
CA LEU A 31 21.49 -3.23 9.95
C LEU A 31 21.13 -4.50 10.74
N GLY A 32 20.08 -4.44 11.55
CA GLY A 32 19.57 -5.61 12.28
C GLY A 32 19.14 -6.76 11.38
N PHE A 33 18.36 -6.48 10.33
CA PHE A 33 17.94 -7.50 9.35
C PHE A 33 19.13 -8.12 8.60
N ARG A 34 20.13 -7.31 8.24
CA ARG A 34 21.36 -7.82 7.61
C ARG A 34 22.15 -8.72 8.54
N ALA A 35 22.31 -8.33 9.80
CA ALA A 35 22.98 -9.15 10.80
C ALA A 35 22.21 -10.46 11.05
N LEU A 36 20.86 -10.43 11.06
CA LEU A 36 20.03 -11.61 11.16
C LEU A 36 20.23 -12.54 9.96
N ASN A 37 20.19 -12.02 8.73
CA ASN A 37 20.42 -12.80 7.52
C ASN A 37 21.78 -13.50 7.56
N GLN A 38 22.84 -12.79 8.00
CA GLN A 38 24.17 -13.39 8.17
C GLN A 38 24.15 -14.53 9.19
N ARG A 39 23.50 -14.34 10.35
CA ARG A 39 23.37 -15.39 11.37
C ARG A 39 22.59 -16.62 10.90
N LEU A 40 21.62 -16.41 10.01
CA LEU A 40 20.81 -17.46 9.40
C LEU A 40 21.48 -18.08 8.16
N ASN A 41 22.72 -17.68 7.82
CA ASN A 41 23.43 -18.09 6.60
C ASN A 41 22.62 -17.85 5.32
N VAL A 42 21.79 -16.80 5.31
CA VAL A 42 21.03 -16.37 4.13
C VAL A 42 21.97 -15.60 3.21
N SER A 43 22.14 -16.10 1.99
CA SER A 43 22.88 -15.40 0.94
C SER A 43 21.93 -14.57 0.07
N ASN A 44 22.41 -13.40 -0.38
CA ASN A 44 21.71 -12.56 -1.33
C ASN A 44 22.70 -11.72 -2.13
N ASP A 45 22.49 -11.58 -3.43
CA ASP A 45 23.31 -10.68 -4.27
C ASP A 45 22.97 -9.20 -4.01
N PHE A 46 21.71 -8.93 -3.68
CA PHE A 46 21.20 -7.57 -3.47
C PHE A 46 20.31 -7.50 -2.23
N TYR A 47 20.59 -6.48 -1.41
CA TYR A 47 19.72 -6.01 -0.32
C TYR A 47 19.12 -4.66 -0.72
N VAL A 48 17.85 -4.65 -1.11
CA VAL A 48 17.15 -3.46 -1.61
C VAL A 48 16.47 -2.70 -0.48
N ARG A 49 16.51 -1.38 -0.55
CA ARG A 49 15.88 -0.47 0.40
C ARG A 49 14.95 0.44 -0.39
N THR A 50 13.71 0.62 0.04
CA THR A 50 12.77 1.48 -0.72
C THR A 50 13.18 2.96 -0.69
N THR A 51 13.96 3.39 0.31
CA THR A 51 14.56 4.74 0.40
C THR A 51 15.72 4.99 -0.58
N ALA A 52 16.25 3.96 -1.25
CA ALA A 52 17.37 4.14 -2.17
C ALA A 52 16.95 4.91 -3.43
N ASP A 53 17.75 5.89 -3.88
CA ASP A 53 17.44 6.72 -5.06
C ASP A 53 17.09 5.91 -6.32
N ARG A 54 17.83 4.82 -6.56
CA ARG A 54 17.55 3.91 -7.67
C ARG A 54 16.13 3.32 -7.63
N HIS A 55 15.63 3.01 -6.44
CA HIS A 55 14.28 2.48 -6.26
C HIS A 55 13.25 3.56 -6.55
N LYS A 56 13.47 4.76 -6.02
CA LYS A 56 12.61 5.94 -6.22
C LYS A 56 12.47 6.31 -7.70
N VAL A 57 13.58 6.27 -8.45
CA VAL A 57 13.58 6.47 -9.92
C VAL A 57 12.73 5.44 -10.64
N VAL A 58 12.85 4.15 -10.28
CA VAL A 58 12.06 3.08 -10.91
C VAL A 58 10.57 3.16 -10.51
N ALA A 59 10.26 3.47 -9.26
CA ALA A 59 8.88 3.65 -8.81
C ALA A 59 8.19 4.78 -9.60
N ARG A 60 8.90 5.90 -9.81
CA ARG A 60 8.41 7.02 -10.64
C ARG A 60 8.21 6.61 -12.10
N SER A 61 9.14 5.86 -12.68
CA SER A 61 8.99 5.43 -14.08
C SER A 61 7.79 4.50 -14.29
N VAL A 62 7.53 3.58 -13.34
CA VAL A 62 6.33 2.72 -13.36
C VAL A 62 5.07 3.56 -13.25
N TRP A 63 5.05 4.55 -12.34
CA TRP A 63 3.94 5.49 -12.22
C TRP A 63 3.65 6.21 -13.54
N ASP A 64 4.68 6.78 -14.17
CA ASP A 64 4.54 7.52 -15.43
C ASP A 64 4.04 6.64 -16.58
N ILE A 65 4.49 5.39 -16.65
CA ILE A 65 3.98 4.40 -17.62
C ILE A 65 2.49 4.16 -17.41
N CYS A 66 2.06 3.91 -16.17
CA CYS A 66 0.65 3.65 -15.85
C CYS A 66 -0.22 4.89 -16.09
N LYS A 67 0.27 6.09 -15.75
CA LYS A 67 -0.41 7.35 -16.02
C LYS A 67 -0.57 7.60 -17.51
N LYS A 68 0.49 7.41 -18.30
CA LYS A 68 0.47 7.56 -19.77
C LYS A 68 -0.50 6.58 -20.44
N LYS A 69 -0.68 5.38 -19.89
CA LYS A 69 -1.65 4.37 -20.36
C LYS A 69 -3.09 4.64 -19.94
N GLY A 70 -3.34 5.69 -19.15
CA GLY A 70 -4.66 6.03 -18.61
C GLY A 70 -5.13 5.10 -17.48
N ASP A 71 -4.21 4.30 -16.91
CA ASP A 71 -4.52 3.37 -15.83
C ASP A 71 -4.55 4.07 -14.47
N ILE A 72 -3.81 5.18 -14.34
CA ILE A 72 -3.88 6.07 -13.17
C ILE A 72 -4.72 7.28 -13.52
N TYR A 73 -5.71 7.58 -12.68
CA TYR A 73 -6.57 8.74 -12.83
C TYR A 73 -6.82 9.41 -11.47
N LEU A 74 -7.10 10.71 -11.51
CA LEU A 74 -7.50 11.47 -10.33
C LEU A 74 -9.01 11.36 -10.17
N ASP A 75 -9.46 11.00 -8.98
CA ASP A 75 -10.87 10.99 -8.59
C ASP A 75 -10.98 11.43 -7.13
N ARG A 76 -12.17 11.36 -6.55
CA ARG A 76 -12.40 11.69 -5.14
C ARG A 76 -12.64 10.41 -4.34
N TYR A 77 -11.86 10.22 -3.29
CA TYR A 77 -12.17 9.22 -2.28
C TYR A 77 -13.09 9.83 -1.24
N GLU A 78 -14.26 9.23 -1.06
CA GLU A 78 -15.23 9.64 -0.04
C GLU A 78 -15.41 8.53 0.98
N GLY A 79 -15.41 8.89 2.26
CA GLY A 79 -15.60 7.93 3.34
C GLY A 79 -15.81 8.58 4.69
N TRP A 80 -16.14 7.77 5.68
CA TRP A 80 -16.19 8.19 7.08
C TRP A 80 -14.77 8.35 7.61
N TYR A 81 -14.51 9.45 8.29
CA TYR A 81 -13.19 9.82 8.78
C TYR A 81 -13.21 9.99 10.30
N MET A 82 -12.31 9.27 10.96
CA MET A 82 -12.00 9.43 12.38
C MET A 82 -10.91 10.49 12.51
N VAL A 83 -11.30 11.69 12.92
CA VAL A 83 -10.39 12.85 13.02
C VAL A 83 -9.22 12.58 13.96
N ARG A 84 -9.46 11.90 15.09
CA ARG A 84 -8.42 11.66 16.10
C ARG A 84 -7.38 10.64 15.65
N GLU A 85 -7.81 9.63 14.91
CA GLU A 85 -6.93 8.58 14.39
C GLU A 85 -6.43 8.88 12.97
N GLU A 86 -6.83 10.03 12.44
CA GLU A 86 -6.55 10.51 11.08
C GLU A 86 -6.79 9.46 9.99
N ARG A 87 -7.78 8.58 10.18
CA ARG A 87 -8.03 7.45 9.30
C ARG A 87 -9.43 7.44 8.72
N PHE A 88 -9.53 6.95 7.49
CA PHE A 88 -10.79 6.56 6.90
C PHE A 88 -11.22 5.18 7.41
N ILE A 89 -12.53 5.02 7.59
CA ILE A 89 -13.16 3.76 8.00
C ILE A 89 -14.24 3.38 7.00
N THR A 90 -14.56 2.09 6.92
CA THR A 90 -15.59 1.60 6.01
C THR A 90 -16.98 2.01 6.48
N ASP A 91 -17.98 1.99 5.58
CA ASP A 91 -19.37 2.23 5.98
C ASP A 91 -19.86 1.22 7.02
N GLN A 92 -19.39 -0.03 6.94
CA GLN A 92 -19.71 -1.08 7.90
C GLN A 92 -19.14 -0.75 9.29
N GLU A 93 -17.87 -0.34 9.35
CA GLU A 93 -17.23 0.07 10.60
C GLU A 93 -17.88 1.33 11.20
N ALA A 94 -18.26 2.30 10.35
CA ALA A 94 -19.01 3.47 10.79
C ALA A 94 -20.38 3.12 11.38
N GLN A 95 -21.09 2.15 10.81
CA GLN A 95 -22.35 1.65 11.36
C GLN A 95 -22.15 0.97 12.72
N GLU A 96 -21.12 0.12 12.85
CA GLU A 96 -20.78 -0.55 14.11
C GLU A 96 -20.51 0.46 15.24
N PHE A 97 -19.89 1.60 14.92
CA PHE A 97 -19.66 2.68 15.89
C PHE A 97 -20.80 3.68 16.00
N ASN A 98 -21.98 3.40 15.43
CA ASN A 98 -23.13 4.33 15.41
C ASN A 98 -22.75 5.73 14.91
N PHE A 99 -21.87 5.80 13.91
CA PHE A 99 -21.32 7.02 13.33
C PHE A 99 -20.66 7.96 14.35
N LYS A 100 -20.07 7.40 15.42
CA LYS A 100 -19.32 8.14 16.44
C LYS A 100 -17.95 7.52 16.67
N ASP A 101 -16.97 8.33 17.02
CA ASP A 101 -15.66 7.86 17.46
C ASP A 101 -15.84 7.08 18.78
N PRO A 102 -15.38 5.82 18.86
CA PRO A 102 -15.68 4.94 20.00
C PRO A 102 -14.99 5.38 21.29
N THR A 103 -13.97 6.24 21.22
CA THR A 103 -13.24 6.68 22.41
C THR A 103 -13.66 8.05 22.90
N SER A 104 -14.00 8.97 21.99
CA SER A 104 -14.39 10.35 22.32
C SER A 104 -15.90 10.59 22.26
N GLY A 105 -16.66 9.71 21.59
CA GLY A 105 -18.10 9.87 21.36
C GLY A 105 -18.46 10.94 20.33
N ALA A 106 -17.47 11.59 19.71
CA ALA A 106 -17.68 12.64 18.73
C ALA A 106 -18.26 12.06 17.42
N PRO A 107 -19.16 12.77 16.72
CA PRO A 107 -19.67 12.31 15.42
C PRO A 107 -18.54 12.14 14.38
N LEU A 108 -18.58 11.05 13.64
CA LEU A 108 -17.71 10.84 12.49
C LEU A 108 -18.03 11.84 11.39
N LYS A 109 -17.02 12.26 10.64
CA LYS A 109 -17.19 13.19 9.53
C LYS A 109 -17.14 12.42 8.21
N LYS A 110 -18.05 12.72 7.29
CA LYS A 110 -17.83 12.36 5.89
C LYS A 110 -16.78 13.32 5.33
N MET A 111 -15.70 12.75 4.80
CA MET A 111 -14.66 13.50 4.12
C MET A 111 -14.52 13.01 2.69
N SER A 112 -14.19 13.94 1.81
CA SER A 112 -14.01 13.74 0.38
C SER A 112 -12.71 14.39 -0.02
N GLU A 113 -11.78 13.61 -0.55
CA GLU A 113 -10.44 14.08 -0.89
C GLU A 113 -10.02 13.65 -2.29
N PRO A 114 -9.32 14.52 -3.06
CA PRO A 114 -8.71 14.10 -4.30
C PRO A 114 -7.69 12.98 -4.03
N SER A 115 -7.73 11.93 -4.83
CA SER A 115 -6.84 10.78 -4.71
C SER A 115 -6.59 10.16 -6.07
N PHE A 116 -5.38 9.63 -6.27
CA PHE A 116 -5.07 8.84 -7.45
C PHE A 116 -5.59 7.41 -7.28
N PHE A 117 -6.22 6.90 -8.33
CA PHE A 117 -6.75 5.55 -8.41
C PHE A 117 -6.12 4.80 -9.58
N PHE A 118 -5.89 3.52 -9.38
CA PHE A 118 -5.51 2.57 -10.43
C PHE A 118 -6.75 1.82 -10.93
N ARG A 119 -6.94 1.78 -12.25
CA ARG A 119 -8.01 1.02 -12.93
C ARG A 119 -7.73 -0.48 -12.90
N LEU A 120 -7.75 -1.07 -11.72
CA LEU A 120 -7.46 -2.49 -11.53
C LEU A 120 -8.47 -3.39 -12.27
N SER A 121 -9.74 -2.96 -12.37
CA SER A 121 -10.80 -3.61 -13.16
C SER A 121 -10.37 -3.98 -14.58
N LYS A 122 -9.62 -3.08 -15.26
CA LYS A 122 -9.12 -3.27 -16.63
C LYS A 122 -8.24 -4.52 -16.79
N TYR A 123 -7.68 -5.03 -15.70
CA TYR A 123 -6.72 -6.12 -15.68
C TYR A 123 -7.27 -7.44 -15.14
N GLN A 124 -8.47 -7.44 -14.57
CA GLN A 124 -9.05 -8.60 -13.89
C GLN A 124 -9.13 -9.83 -14.82
N GLU A 125 -9.77 -9.69 -15.99
CA GLU A 125 -9.91 -10.79 -16.96
C GLU A 125 -8.55 -11.35 -17.41
N LYS A 126 -7.56 -10.47 -17.64
CA LYS A 126 -6.23 -10.88 -18.08
C LYS A 126 -5.48 -11.66 -17.00
N VAL A 127 -5.60 -11.26 -15.74
CA VAL A 127 -4.99 -11.94 -14.61
C VAL A 127 -5.66 -13.28 -14.36
N VAL A 128 -6.99 -13.35 -14.41
CA VAL A 128 -7.74 -14.61 -14.30
C VAL A 128 -7.29 -15.59 -15.39
N LYS A 129 -7.29 -15.14 -16.64
CA LYS A 129 -6.84 -15.94 -17.79
C LYS A 129 -5.41 -16.44 -17.62
N LEU A 130 -4.47 -15.58 -17.19
CA LEU A 130 -3.08 -15.99 -16.92
C LEU A 130 -3.00 -17.12 -15.90
N ILE A 131 -3.72 -17.00 -14.78
CA ILE A 131 -3.68 -18.01 -13.70
C ILE A 131 -4.33 -19.33 -14.14
N GLU A 132 -5.36 -19.28 -14.97
CA GLU A 132 -6.01 -20.47 -15.55
C GLU A 132 -5.13 -21.17 -16.59
N GLU A 133 -4.52 -20.41 -17.51
CA GLU A 133 -3.67 -20.94 -18.57
C GLU A 133 -2.29 -21.38 -18.07
N GLN A 134 -1.83 -20.86 -16.93
CA GLN A 134 -0.56 -21.21 -16.31
C GLN A 134 -0.77 -21.69 -14.87
N PRO A 135 -1.16 -22.97 -14.66
CA PRO A 135 -1.46 -23.49 -13.32
C PRO A 135 -0.30 -23.39 -12.33
N GLU A 136 0.95 -23.32 -12.80
CA GLU A 136 2.14 -23.22 -11.95
C GLU A 136 2.52 -21.77 -11.59
N PHE A 137 1.83 -20.78 -12.15
CA PHE A 137 2.10 -19.36 -11.89
C PHE A 137 1.90 -18.98 -10.42
N ILE A 138 0.98 -19.67 -9.72
CA ILE A 138 0.75 -19.54 -8.28
C ILE A 138 0.88 -20.91 -7.63
N GLN A 139 1.71 -20.99 -6.59
CA GLN A 139 1.91 -22.20 -5.81
C GLN A 139 1.91 -21.90 -4.30
N PRO A 140 1.54 -22.87 -3.45
CA PRO A 140 0.86 -24.13 -3.77
C PRO A 140 -0.51 -24.00 -4.45
N ALA A 141 -0.99 -25.08 -5.08
CA ALA A 141 -2.23 -25.09 -5.88
C ALA A 141 -3.49 -24.68 -5.10
N GLN A 142 -3.51 -24.89 -3.77
CA GLN A 142 -4.60 -24.43 -2.92
C GLN A 142 -4.77 -22.91 -2.98
N TYR A 143 -3.70 -22.15 -2.82
CA TYR A 143 -3.76 -20.68 -2.89
C TYR A 143 -4.14 -20.16 -4.27
N ARG A 144 -3.78 -20.90 -5.33
CA ARG A 144 -4.25 -20.59 -6.69
C ARG A 144 -5.78 -20.65 -6.77
N GLY A 145 -6.38 -21.69 -6.19
CA GLY A 145 -7.84 -21.85 -6.12
C GLY A 145 -8.50 -20.69 -5.37
N GLU A 146 -8.00 -20.38 -4.17
CA GLU A 146 -8.51 -19.28 -3.33
C GLU A 146 -8.40 -17.91 -4.04
N ILE A 147 -7.27 -17.64 -4.70
CA ILE A 147 -7.06 -16.39 -5.44
C ILE A 147 -7.98 -16.31 -6.65
N LEU A 148 -8.15 -17.39 -7.42
CA LEU A 148 -9.07 -17.43 -8.56
C LEU A 148 -10.51 -17.21 -8.14
N GLU A 149 -10.95 -17.88 -7.07
CA GLU A 149 -12.29 -17.71 -6.53
C GLU A 149 -12.52 -16.26 -6.10
N ARG A 150 -11.58 -15.67 -5.35
CA ARG A 150 -11.66 -14.26 -4.93
C ARG A 150 -11.67 -13.28 -6.11
N LEU A 151 -10.86 -13.54 -7.14
CA LEU A 151 -10.81 -12.71 -8.34
C LEU A 151 -12.09 -12.81 -9.17
N LYS A 152 -12.84 -13.93 -9.10
CA LYS A 152 -14.09 -14.11 -9.84
C LYS A 152 -15.33 -13.67 -9.05
N SER A 153 -15.27 -13.71 -7.72
CA SER A 153 -16.43 -13.42 -6.85
C SER A 153 -16.59 -11.95 -6.49
N ILE A 154 -15.56 -11.12 -6.68
CA ILE A 154 -15.57 -9.70 -6.35
C ILE A 154 -15.49 -8.88 -7.64
N GLU A 155 -16.34 -7.86 -7.76
CA GLU A 155 -16.12 -6.82 -8.77
C GLU A 155 -14.86 -6.04 -8.39
N VAL A 156 -13.79 -6.22 -9.16
CA VAL A 156 -12.51 -5.57 -8.86
C VAL A 156 -12.63 -4.11 -9.25
N GLY A 157 -13.00 -3.27 -8.29
CA GLY A 157 -13.10 -1.83 -8.48
C GLY A 157 -11.73 -1.14 -8.67
N ALA A 158 -11.76 0.19 -8.61
CA ALA A 158 -10.54 0.98 -8.63
C ALA A 158 -9.76 0.82 -7.31
N ARG A 159 -8.43 0.71 -7.39
CA ARG A 159 -7.58 0.65 -6.20
C ARG A 159 -6.99 2.03 -5.94
N ARG A 160 -7.30 2.60 -4.78
CA ARG A 160 -6.68 3.84 -4.31
C ARG A 160 -5.17 3.65 -4.17
N LEU A 161 -4.38 4.55 -4.75
CA LEU A 161 -2.92 4.48 -4.76
C LEU A 161 -2.26 5.35 -3.68
N TRP A 162 -3.02 6.24 -3.05
CA TRP A 162 -2.44 7.38 -2.36
C TRP A 162 -3.27 7.83 -1.14
N LEU A 163 -2.63 8.14 0.00
CA LEU A 163 -3.24 8.45 1.31
C LEU A 163 -2.93 9.90 1.76
N PRO A 164 -3.77 10.53 2.59
CA PRO A 164 -3.99 11.99 2.73
C PRO A 164 -2.80 12.92 3.05
N SER A 165 -1.61 12.41 3.37
CA SER A 165 -0.51 13.19 3.95
C SER A 165 0.46 13.85 2.96
N PHE A 166 0.12 13.94 1.68
CA PHE A 166 0.87 14.61 0.60
C PHE A 166 -0.09 15.41 -0.28
N ASP A 167 0.42 16.33 -1.09
CA ASP A 167 -0.44 17.04 -2.03
C ASP A 167 -0.90 16.07 -3.14
N ALA A 168 -2.20 15.74 -3.17
CA ALA A 168 -2.82 14.90 -4.21
C ALA A 168 -2.69 15.46 -5.63
N ARG A 169 -2.18 16.69 -5.80
CA ARG A 169 -1.91 17.33 -7.09
C ARG A 169 -0.50 17.07 -7.61
N GLU A 170 0.39 16.52 -6.80
CA GLU A 170 1.77 16.21 -7.19
C GLU A 170 1.95 14.69 -7.41
N PRO A 171 2.78 14.26 -8.39
CA PRO A 171 3.21 12.87 -8.47
C PRO A 171 3.91 12.47 -7.17
N PRO A 172 3.97 11.17 -6.81
CA PRO A 172 4.65 10.73 -5.60
C PRO A 172 6.05 11.35 -5.53
N LEU A 173 6.27 12.16 -4.50
CA LEU A 173 7.62 12.58 -4.13
C LEU A 173 8.43 11.32 -3.84
N PRO A 174 9.71 11.33 -4.22
CA PRO A 174 10.54 10.14 -4.19
C PRO A 174 10.81 9.69 -2.76
#